data_AF-A0A7S2H4L2-F1
#
_entry.id   AF-A0A7S2H4L2-F1
#
_cell.length_a   1.000
_cell.length_b   1.000
_cell.length_c   1.000
_cell.angle_alpha   90.00
_cell.angle_beta   90.00
_cell.angle_gamma   90.00
#
_symmetry.space_group_name_H-M   'P 1'
#
loop_
_entity.id
_entity.type
_entity.pdbx_description
1 polymer ?
#
loop_
_entity_poly.entity_id
_entity_poly.type
_entity_poly.pdbx_seq_one_letter_code
_entity_poly.pdbx_strand_id
1 'polypeptide(L)'
;PHWRRELVHAGGAARLAPCWRGTPGMAKKKRSGPPKYIGSCGIYVAATGADGLTVLLIHRRSKQVSEPLQLAAPGGIVERAACQAAPASIFGAPAEIDFDLGARNTAVQELREETGITLEDWQGESPEELPVD
;
A
#
# COMPACT_ATOMS: atom_id res chain seq x y z
N PRO A 1 -35.75 -10.99 -13.39
CA PRO A 1 -35.94 -11.03 -14.86
C PRO A 1 -34.98 -10.05 -15.54
N HIS A 2 -34.00 -10.62 -16.27
CA HIS A 2 -33.16 -10.00 -17.31
C HIS A 2 -32.27 -8.81 -16.91
N TRP A 3 -31.00 -9.10 -16.59
CA TRP A 3 -29.90 -8.15 -16.79
C TRP A 3 -29.11 -8.58 -18.03
N ARG A 4 -29.08 -7.71 -19.05
CA ARG A 4 -28.16 -7.78 -20.19
C ARG A 4 -26.76 -7.38 -19.73
N ARG A 5 -25.74 -8.10 -20.19
CA ARG A 5 -24.36 -7.61 -20.22
C ARG A 5 -24.18 -6.79 -21.50
N GLU A 6 -23.84 -5.50 -21.36
CA GLU A 6 -23.19 -4.74 -22.43
C GLU A 6 -21.96 -4.07 -21.84
N LEU A 7 -20.80 -4.64 -22.19
CA LEU A 7 -19.49 -4.03 -21.98
C LEU A 7 -19.29 -3.06 -23.15
N VAL A 8 -19.46 -1.76 -22.91
CA VAL A 8 -19.15 -0.74 -23.91
C VAL A 8 -17.70 -0.34 -23.74
N HIS A 9 -16.86 -0.81 -24.66
CA HIS A 9 -15.58 -0.16 -24.95
C HIS A 9 -15.87 1.19 -25.60
N ALA A 10 -15.60 2.28 -24.87
CA ALA A 10 -15.48 3.61 -25.45
C ALA A 10 -14.01 3.99 -25.47
N GLY A 11 -13.40 3.87 -26.65
CA GLY A 11 -12.15 4.54 -26.97
C GLY A 11 -12.36 6.05 -27.00
N GLY A 12 -11.36 6.78 -26.49
CA GLY A 12 -11.35 8.24 -26.49
C GLY A 12 -10.11 8.77 -25.79
N ALA A 13 -9.00 8.89 -26.53
CA ALA A 13 -7.80 9.53 -26.04
C ALA A 13 -8.02 11.04 -25.88
N ALA A 14 -8.41 11.47 -24.68
CA ALA A 14 -8.30 12.86 -24.26
C ALA A 14 -6.97 13.07 -23.55
N ARG A 15 -5.96 13.60 -24.26
CA ARG A 15 -4.73 14.11 -23.64
C ARG A 15 -5.08 15.36 -22.82
N LEU A 16 -5.30 15.19 -21.52
CA LEU A 16 -5.28 16.30 -20.58
C LEU A 16 -3.82 16.69 -20.34
N ALA A 17 -3.44 17.88 -20.79
CA ALA A 17 -2.13 18.46 -20.49
C ALA A 17 -2.05 18.84 -19.00
N PRO A 18 -0.96 18.55 -18.27
CA PRO A 18 -0.80 19.06 -16.92
C PRO A 18 -0.36 20.53 -16.98
N CYS A 19 -1.22 21.45 -16.57
CA CYS A 19 -0.87 22.85 -16.33
C CYS A 19 -0.22 23.02 -14.94
N TRP A 20 0.88 22.33 -14.67
CA TRP A 20 1.69 22.61 -13.48
C TRP A 20 2.63 23.78 -13.74
N ARG A 21 2.11 25.01 -13.58
CA ARG A 21 2.95 26.20 -13.39
C ARG A 21 3.38 26.25 -11.92
N GLY A 22 4.39 25.46 -11.57
CA GLY A 22 5.09 25.61 -10.29
C GLY A 22 5.87 26.91 -10.27
N THR A 23 5.70 27.70 -9.22
CA THR A 23 6.58 28.84 -8.90
C THR A 23 8.01 28.35 -8.64
N PRO A 24 9.06 29.14 -8.93
CA PRO A 24 10.45 28.74 -8.72
C PRO A 24 10.73 28.64 -7.21
N GLY A 25 10.49 27.46 -6.65
CA GLY A 25 10.80 27.11 -5.27
C GLY A 25 12.29 26.85 -5.09
N MET A 26 12.86 27.43 -4.04
CA MET A 26 14.25 27.28 -3.61
C MET A 26 14.79 25.86 -3.82
N ALA A 27 15.95 25.74 -4.46
CA ALA A 27 16.65 24.47 -4.66
C ALA A 27 16.95 23.82 -3.30
N LYS A 28 16.09 22.87 -2.89
CA LYS A 28 16.36 22.03 -1.72
C LYS A 28 17.65 21.27 -1.99
N LYS A 29 18.66 21.47 -1.13
CA LYS A 29 19.95 20.77 -1.14
C LYS A 29 19.65 19.26 -1.23
N LYS A 30 19.99 18.64 -2.37
CA LYS A 30 19.83 17.19 -2.57
C LYS A 30 20.54 16.48 -1.42
N ARG A 31 19.78 15.81 -0.54
CA ARG A 31 20.35 14.93 0.47
C ARG A 31 21.09 13.83 -0.28
N SER A 32 22.41 13.76 -0.10
CA SER A 32 23.25 12.68 -0.60
C SER A 32 23.04 11.47 0.30
N GLY A 33 22.23 10.53 -0.14
CA GLY A 33 21.97 9.29 0.58
C GLY A 33 20.75 8.55 0.01
N PRO A 34 20.65 7.23 0.25
CA PRO A 34 19.47 6.49 -0.14
C PRO A 34 18.23 7.02 0.60
N PRO A 35 17.06 7.07 -0.05
CA PRO A 35 15.85 7.59 0.56
C PRO A 35 15.44 6.74 1.76
N LYS A 36 14.96 7.38 2.83
CA LYS A 36 14.42 6.71 4.02
C LYS A 36 13.23 5.82 3.67
N TYR A 37 12.41 6.26 2.72
CA TYR A 37 11.17 5.60 2.30
C TYR A 37 11.37 4.97 0.91
N ILE A 38 10.83 3.77 0.72
CA ILE A 38 10.97 3.02 -0.54
C ILE A 38 9.65 2.95 -1.31
N GLY A 39 8.53 2.96 -0.61
CA GLY A 39 7.21 2.93 -1.23
C GLY A 39 6.08 3.01 -0.21
N SER A 40 4.90 2.54 -0.59
CA SER A 40 3.72 2.40 0.25
C SER A 40 3.12 1.02 0.07
N CYS A 41 2.39 0.55 1.07
CA CYS A 41 1.71 -0.75 1.04
C CYS A 41 0.33 -0.65 1.68
N GLY A 42 -0.49 -1.69 1.48
CA GLY A 42 -1.75 -1.88 2.17
C GLY A 42 -2.14 -3.35 2.19
N ILE A 43 -3.08 -3.71 3.05
CA ILE A 43 -3.58 -5.07 3.21
C ILE A 43 -5.11 -5.12 3.13
N TYR A 44 -5.61 -6.02 2.30
CA TYR A 44 -7.03 -6.28 2.18
C TYR A 44 -7.38 -7.51 3.03
N VAL A 45 -8.27 -7.33 4.00
CA VAL A 45 -8.77 -8.42 4.84
C VAL A 45 -10.25 -8.61 4.55
N ALA A 46 -10.60 -9.74 3.96
CA ALA A 46 -11.98 -10.12 3.68
C ALA A 46 -12.44 -11.20 4.66
N ALA A 47 -13.65 -11.05 5.18
CA ALA A 47 -14.30 -12.06 6.01
C ALA A 47 -15.64 -12.46 5.39
N THR A 48 -15.89 -13.76 5.27
CA THR A 48 -17.15 -14.29 4.74
C THR A 48 -17.96 -14.89 5.88
N GLY A 49 -19.16 -14.37 6.10
CA GLY A 49 -20.10 -14.87 7.09
C GLY A 49 -20.75 -16.19 6.68
N ALA A 50 -21.42 -16.85 7.63
CA ALA A 50 -22.18 -18.07 7.37
C ALA A 50 -23.37 -17.86 6.41
N ASP A 51 -23.81 -16.61 6.24
CA ASP A 51 -24.80 -16.16 5.26
C ASP A 51 -24.24 -16.01 3.84
N GLY A 52 -22.93 -16.24 3.66
CA GLY A 52 -22.23 -16.07 2.39
C GLY A 52 -21.90 -14.62 2.04
N LEU A 53 -22.14 -13.67 2.94
CA LEU A 53 -21.77 -12.27 2.72
C LEU A 53 -20.28 -12.08 3.02
N THR A 54 -19.55 -11.55 2.03
CA THR A 54 -18.16 -11.13 2.19
C THR A 54 -18.09 -9.64 2.51
N VAL A 55 -17.45 -9.31 3.63
CA VAL A 55 -17.15 -7.94 4.02
C VAL A 55 -15.65 -7.68 3.93
N LEU A 56 -15.29 -6.48 3.49
CA LEU A 56 -13.91 -6.03 3.40
C LEU A 56 -13.62 -5.06 4.53
N LEU A 57 -12.52 -5.29 5.24
CA LEU A 57 -12.02 -4.36 6.24
C LEU A 57 -11.48 -3.11 5.55
N ILE A 58 -12.02 -1.96 5.96
CA ILE A 58 -11.58 -0.64 5.52
C ILE A 58 -11.29 0.22 6.75
N HIS A 59 -10.29 1.08 6.64
CA HIS A 59 -9.95 2.08 7.65
C HIS A 59 -10.18 3.49 7.09
N ARG A 60 -10.59 4.40 7.98
CA ARG A 60 -10.75 5.81 7.67
C ARG A 60 -9.52 6.57 8.16
N ARG A 61 -8.61 6.89 7.23
CA ARG A 61 -7.36 7.60 7.53
C ARG A 61 -7.61 8.90 8.31
N SER A 62 -6.92 9.06 9.44
CA SER A 62 -7.41 9.90 10.52
C SER A 62 -7.01 11.38 10.51
N LYS A 63 -6.12 11.88 9.62
CA LYS A 63 -5.86 13.33 9.39
C LYS A 63 -4.66 13.66 8.46
N GLN A 64 -3.78 12.71 8.15
CA GLN A 64 -2.52 12.96 7.45
C GLN A 64 -2.47 12.37 6.03
N VAL A 65 -3.33 12.79 5.12
CA VAL A 65 -3.08 12.73 3.66
C VAL A 65 -4.02 13.71 2.97
N SER A 66 -3.75 14.01 1.70
CA SER A 66 -4.43 15.00 0.85
C SER A 66 -5.96 14.99 0.83
N GLU A 67 -6.61 13.94 1.35
CA GLU A 67 -8.06 13.74 1.29
C GLU A 67 -8.63 13.31 2.65
N PRO A 68 -9.22 14.25 3.42
CA PRO A 68 -9.95 13.92 4.63
C PRO A 68 -11.07 12.92 4.36
N LEU A 69 -11.29 11.98 5.29
CA LEU A 69 -12.40 11.02 5.26
C LEU A 69 -12.33 9.95 4.16
N GLN A 70 -11.22 9.86 3.43
CA GLN A 70 -11.00 8.79 2.46
C GLN A 70 -11.02 7.42 3.15
N LEU A 71 -11.79 6.49 2.56
CA LEU A 71 -11.79 5.08 2.94
C LEU A 71 -10.64 4.41 2.19
N ALA A 72 -9.79 3.71 2.93
CA ALA A 72 -8.65 2.99 2.37
C ALA A 72 -8.46 1.66 3.10
N ALA A 73 -7.74 0.73 2.47
CA ALA A 73 -7.22 -0.43 3.19
C ALA A 73 -6.23 0.03 4.29
N PRO A 74 -6.13 -0.70 5.41
CA PRO A 74 -5.03 -0.49 6.36
C PRO A 74 -3.68 -0.59 5.67
N GLY A 75 -2.75 0.29 6.02
CA GLY A 75 -1.45 0.33 5.34
C GLY A 75 -0.71 1.64 5.55
N GLY A 76 0.52 1.70 5.04
CA GLY A 76 1.45 2.76 5.42
C GLY A 76 2.58 3.00 4.42
N ILE A 77 3.51 3.86 4.83
CA ILE A 77 4.75 4.11 4.10
C ILE A 77 5.78 3.05 4.49
N VAL A 78 6.38 2.39 3.52
CA VAL A 78 7.41 1.37 3.74
C VAL A 78 8.76 2.03 3.97
N GLU A 79 9.33 1.83 5.16
CA GLU A 79 10.67 2.30 5.49
C GLU A 79 11.76 1.37 4.94
N ARG A 80 12.88 1.94 4.48
CA ARG A 80 14.04 1.18 3.99
C ARG A 80 14.57 0.18 4.99
N ALA A 81 14.50 0.51 6.29
CA ALA A 81 14.94 -0.38 7.36
C ALA A 81 14.07 -1.65 7.46
N ALA A 82 12.78 -1.56 7.14
CA ALA A 82 11.86 -2.71 7.16
C ALA A 82 12.13 -3.71 6.02
N CYS A 83 12.83 -3.27 4.97
CA CYS A 83 13.14 -4.09 3.80
C CYS A 83 14.44 -4.89 3.92
N GLN A 84 15.11 -4.87 5.09
CA GLN A 84 16.41 -5.53 5.29
C GLN A 84 16.22 -6.88 5.97
N ALA A 85 16.40 -7.98 5.22
CA ALA A 85 16.23 -9.35 5.74
C ALA A 85 17.35 -9.79 6.70
N ALA A 86 18.54 -9.19 6.60
CA ALA A 86 19.68 -9.47 7.46
C ALA A 86 20.55 -8.21 7.65
N PRO A 87 21.25 -8.06 8.79
CA PRO A 87 22.29 -7.05 8.92
C PRO A 87 23.34 -7.26 7.83
N ALA A 88 23.88 -6.16 7.28
CA ALA A 88 24.93 -6.21 6.25
C ALA A 88 26.03 -7.20 6.67
N SER A 89 26.44 -8.08 5.76
CA SER A 89 27.39 -9.13 6.08
C SER A 89 28.68 -8.53 6.63
N ILE A 90 29.33 -9.24 7.56
CA ILE A 90 30.64 -8.84 8.15
C ILE A 90 31.70 -8.60 7.05
N PHE A 91 31.49 -9.19 5.86
CA PHE A 91 32.37 -9.08 4.69
C PHE A 91 32.04 -7.88 3.77
N GLY A 92 31.21 -6.93 4.21
CA GLY A 92 30.99 -5.67 3.50
C GLY A 92 30.05 -5.75 2.29
N ALA A 93 29.29 -6.84 2.15
CA ALA A 93 28.24 -6.89 1.14
C ALA A 93 27.10 -5.93 1.54
N PRO A 94 26.59 -5.09 0.61
CA PRO A 94 25.43 -4.26 0.89
C PRO A 94 24.25 -5.14 1.29
N ALA A 95 23.54 -4.75 2.35
CA ALA A 95 22.32 -5.45 2.75
C ALA A 95 21.34 -5.47 1.58
N GLU A 96 20.90 -6.66 1.20
CA GLU A 96 19.88 -6.84 0.19
C GLU A 96 18.59 -6.18 0.68
N ILE A 97 17.97 -5.39 -0.21
CA ILE A 97 16.73 -4.68 0.06
C ILE A 97 15.62 -5.48 -0.61
N ASP A 98 14.80 -6.11 0.22
CA ASP A 98 13.60 -6.83 -0.17
C ASP A 98 12.37 -5.95 0.14
N PHE A 99 11.85 -5.29 -0.90
CA PHE A 99 10.68 -4.42 -0.75
C PHE A 99 9.45 -5.22 -0.33
N ASP A 100 9.27 -6.44 -0.83
CA ASP A 100 8.07 -7.24 -0.57
C ASP A 100 8.04 -7.71 0.88
N LEU A 101 9.19 -8.07 1.44
CA LEU A 101 9.34 -8.32 2.87
C LEU A 101 8.97 -7.08 3.69
N GLY A 102 9.52 -5.92 3.33
CA GLY A 102 9.23 -4.66 4.01
C GLY A 102 7.75 -4.27 3.93
N ALA A 103 7.16 -4.39 2.75
CA ALA A 103 5.75 -4.10 2.49
C ALA A 103 4.83 -5.02 3.29
N ARG A 104 5.11 -6.33 3.34
CA ARG A 104 4.34 -7.28 4.16
C ARG A 104 4.42 -6.94 5.65
N ASN A 105 5.62 -6.73 6.17
CA ASN A 105 5.83 -6.40 7.57
C ASN A 105 5.13 -5.10 7.96
N THR A 106 5.28 -4.05 7.14
CA THR A 106 4.60 -2.77 7.35
C THR A 106 3.09 -2.93 7.27
N ALA A 107 2.54 -3.68 6.30
CA ALA A 107 1.10 -3.85 6.17
C ALA A 107 0.48 -4.59 7.36
N VAL A 108 1.12 -5.64 7.87
CA VAL A 108 0.67 -6.37 9.07
C VAL A 108 0.74 -5.49 10.32
N GLN A 109 1.81 -4.71 10.46
CA GLN A 109 1.95 -3.77 11.56
C GLN A 109 0.84 -2.70 11.53
N GLU A 110 0.61 -2.08 10.37
CA GLU A 110 -0.41 -1.04 10.18
C GLU A 110 -1.83 -1.59 10.37
N LEU A 111 -2.11 -2.83 9.96
CA LEU A 111 -3.38 -3.51 10.26
C LEU A 111 -3.65 -3.53 11.78
N ARG A 112 -2.65 -3.94 12.56
CA ARG A 112 -2.75 -3.98 14.01
C ARG A 112 -2.91 -2.58 14.61
N GLU A 113 -2.14 -1.60 14.14
CA GLU A 113 -2.18 -0.23 14.67
C GLU A 113 -3.47 0.51 14.33
N GLU A 114 -3.99 0.35 13.10
CA GLU A 114 -5.17 1.07 12.62
C GLU A 114 -6.50 0.39 12.99
N THR A 115 -6.53 -0.94 13.16
CA THR A 115 -7.78 -1.68 13.39
C THR A 115 -7.77 -2.57 14.62
N GLY A 116 -6.62 -2.80 15.26
CA GLY A 116 -6.49 -3.71 16.40
C GLY A 116 -6.55 -5.19 16.03
N ILE A 117 -6.57 -5.54 14.74
CA ILE A 117 -6.65 -6.93 14.28
C ILE A 117 -5.24 -7.52 14.19
N THR A 118 -5.06 -8.73 14.72
CA THR A 118 -3.83 -9.52 14.61
C THR A 118 -4.08 -10.70 13.64
N LEU A 119 -3.07 -11.01 12.81
CA LEU A 119 -3.12 -12.21 11.95
C LEU A 119 -2.66 -13.48 12.69
N GLU A 120 -2.26 -13.38 13.95
CA GLU A 120 -1.89 -14.53 14.79
C GLU A 120 -3.08 -15.48 15.02
N ASP A 121 -4.29 -14.91 15.06
CA ASP A 121 -5.55 -15.65 15.18
C ASP A 121 -6.12 -16.06 13.81
N TRP A 122 -5.44 -15.70 12.71
CA TRP A 122 -5.86 -16.05 11.36
C TRP A 122 -5.54 -17.52 11.07
N GLN A 123 -6.59 -18.33 11.01
CA GLN A 123 -6.49 -19.74 10.62
C GLN A 123 -6.59 -19.98 9.10
N GLY A 124 -6.59 -18.91 8.30
CA GLY A 124 -6.67 -18.99 6.85
C GLY A 124 -5.31 -19.26 6.19
N GLU A 125 -5.32 -19.29 4.86
CA GLU A 125 -4.10 -19.44 4.07
C GLU A 125 -3.19 -18.20 4.20
N SER A 126 -1.93 -18.36 3.77
CA SER A 126 -0.96 -17.26 3.75
C SER A 126 -1.49 -16.09 2.90
N PRO A 127 -1.19 -14.83 3.25
CA PRO A 127 -1.65 -13.68 2.47
C PRO A 127 -1.19 -13.80 1.01
N GLU A 128 -2.15 -13.71 0.08
CA GLU A 128 -1.88 -13.67 -1.35
C GLU A 128 -1.68 -12.23 -1.83
N GLU A 129 -0.85 -12.06 -2.85
CA GLU A 129 -0.65 -10.78 -3.51
C GLU A 129 -1.75 -10.55 -4.55
N LEU A 130 -2.39 -9.38 -4.48
CA LEU A 130 -3.38 -8.99 -5.48
C LEU A 130 -2.68 -8.36 -6.69
N PRO A 131 -3.09 -8.68 -7.93
CA PRO A 131 -2.55 -8.04 -9.12
C PRO A 131 -2.85 -6.53 -9.09
N VAL A 132 -1.86 -5.74 -9.46
CA VAL A 132 -1.98 -4.28 -9.64
C VAL A 132 -1.91 -3.98 -11.13
N ASP A 133 -3.00 -3.44 -11.69
CA ASP A 133 -3.09 -2.97 -13.08
C ASP A 133 -2.48 -1.55 -13.25
#